data_AF-A0A971W2R8-F1
#
_entry.id   AF-A0A971W2R8-F1
#
_cell.length_a   1.000
_cell.length_b   1.000
_cell.length_c   1.000
_cell.angle_alpha   90.00
_cell.angle_beta   90.00
_cell.angle_gamma   90.00
#
_symmetry.space_group_name_H-M   'P 1'
#
loop_
_entity.id
_entity.type
_entity.pdbx_description
1 polymer ?
#
loop_
_entity_poly.entity_id
_entity_poly.type
_entity_poly.pdbx_seq_one_letter_code
_entity_poly.pdbx_strand_id
1 'polypeptide(L)'
;HTTAGVTINENADPDVVKDILAALDKTYPQHGEYLHVEGNSHAHIKASLMGCSCSIIIEKGNLKLGTWQGVYFCEFDGPRNRKVYVKTIKA
;
A
#
# COMPACT_ATOMS: atom_id res chain seq x y z
N HIS A 1 9.39 -0.91 -3.01
CA HIS A 1 9.40 -2.25 -3.63
C HIS A 1 8.50 -2.18 -4.85
N THR A 2 8.77 -2.91 -5.92
CA THR A 2 7.93 -2.85 -7.13
C THR A 2 6.65 -3.66 -7.01
N THR A 3 6.56 -4.57 -6.03
CA THR A 3 5.39 -5.41 -5.72
C THR A 3 4.75 -5.09 -4.37
N ALA A 4 5.02 -3.91 -3.81
CA ALA A 4 4.36 -3.41 -2.60
C ALA A 4 4.26 -1.88 -2.64
N GLY A 5 3.24 -1.32 -2.00
CA GLY A 5 2.96 0.12 -1.99
C GLY A 5 2.85 0.72 -0.59
N VAL A 6 2.60 2.03 -0.52
CA VAL A 6 2.27 2.73 0.74
C VAL A 6 1.04 3.60 0.51
N THR A 7 0.02 3.46 1.36
CA THR A 7 -1.22 4.24 1.26
C THR A 7 -1.65 4.77 2.63
N ILE A 8 -2.62 5.68 2.63
CA ILE A 8 -3.28 6.20 3.85
C ILE A 8 -4.76 5.85 3.76
N ASN A 9 -5.29 5.14 4.75
CA ASN A 9 -6.69 4.69 4.76
C ASN A 9 -7.24 4.49 6.18
N GLU A 10 -8.45 3.95 6.31
CA GLU A 10 -9.14 3.62 7.56
C GLU A 10 -8.25 2.80 8.51
N ASN A 11 -8.15 3.19 9.79
CA ASN A 11 -7.39 2.49 10.81
C ASN A 11 -8.23 1.94 11.98
N ALA A 12 -9.56 2.10 11.95
CA ALA A 12 -10.44 1.64 13.02
C ALA A 12 -11.16 0.34 12.68
N ASP A 13 -11.59 0.16 11.43
CA ASP A 13 -12.31 -1.04 11.00
C ASP A 13 -11.43 -1.92 10.10
N PRO A 14 -11.00 -3.12 10.56
CA PRO A 14 -10.20 -4.04 9.76
C PRO A 14 -10.95 -4.58 8.52
N ASP A 15 -12.28 -4.50 8.47
CA ASP A 15 -13.06 -4.97 7.32
C ASP A 15 -12.79 -4.09 6.09
N VAL A 16 -12.52 -2.80 6.25
CA VAL A 16 -12.12 -1.91 5.15
C VAL A 16 -10.83 -2.39 4.48
N VAL A 17 -9.85 -2.85 5.26
CA VAL A 17 -8.60 -3.40 4.71
C VAL A 17 -8.88 -4.68 3.93
N LYS A 18 -9.75 -5.57 4.44
CA LYS A 18 -10.14 -6.81 3.75
C LYS A 18 -10.87 -6.52 2.45
N ASP A 19 -11.79 -5.57 2.46
CA ASP A 19 -12.56 -5.17 1.28
C ASP A 19 -11.67 -4.60 0.19
N ILE A 20 -10.71 -3.73 0.55
CA ILE A 20 -9.73 -3.20 -0.40
C ILE A 20 -8.91 -4.33 -1.03
N LEU A 21 -8.36 -5.24 -0.21
CA LEU A 21 -7.58 -6.37 -0.71
C LEU A 21 -8.42 -7.27 -1.61
N ALA A 22 -9.64 -7.63 -1.20
CA ALA A 22 -10.55 -8.46 -1.98
C ALA A 22 -10.95 -7.80 -3.31
N ALA A 23 -11.22 -6.49 -3.30
CA ALA A 23 -11.56 -5.73 -4.51
C ALA A 23 -10.36 -5.65 -5.48
N LEU A 24 -9.15 -5.45 -4.96
CA LEU A 24 -7.92 -5.46 -5.76
C LEU A 24 -7.63 -6.84 -6.33
N ASP A 25 -7.83 -7.91 -5.57
CA ASP A 25 -7.65 -9.30 -6.02
C ASP A 25 -8.70 -9.71 -7.06
N LYS A 26 -9.95 -9.23 -6.91
CA LYS A 26 -11.01 -9.46 -7.89
C LYS A 26 -10.73 -8.74 -9.21
N THR A 27 -10.25 -7.49 -9.14
CA THR A 27 -10.00 -6.66 -10.32
C THR A 27 -8.69 -7.04 -11.02
N TYR A 28 -7.65 -7.35 -10.24
CA TYR A 28 -6.31 -7.72 -10.69
C TYR A 28 -5.93 -9.07 -10.06
N PRO A 29 -6.51 -10.17 -10.56
CA PRO A 29 -6.30 -11.50 -10.01
C PRO A 29 -4.85 -11.95 -10.17
N GLN A 30 -4.39 -12.87 -9.31
CA GLN A 30 -3.05 -13.42 -9.42
C GLN A 30 -2.81 -14.13 -10.76
N HIS A 31 -3.82 -14.86 -11.24
CA HIS A 31 -3.83 -15.55 -12.51
C HIS A 31 -4.69 -14.77 -13.51
N GLY A 32 -4.07 -14.30 -14.57
CA GLY A 32 -4.70 -13.57 -15.66
C GLY A 32 -3.83 -13.62 -16.91
N GLU A 33 -4.20 -12.87 -17.94
CA GLU A 33 -3.46 -12.78 -19.20
C GLU A 33 -2.23 -11.86 -19.07
N TYR A 34 -1.35 -12.19 -18.13
CA TYR A 34 -0.10 -11.47 -17.92
C TYR A 34 1.05 -12.17 -18.64
N LEU A 35 1.83 -11.39 -19.40
CA LEU A 35 3.00 -11.90 -20.12
C LEU A 35 4.21 -12.15 -19.21
N HIS A 36 4.22 -11.59 -18.00
CA HIS A 36 5.35 -11.71 -17.09
C HIS A 36 5.40 -13.10 -16.45
N VAL A 37 6.48 -13.83 -16.73
CA VAL A 37 6.63 -15.24 -16.37
C VAL A 37 6.84 -15.49 -14.87
N GLU A 38 7.24 -14.50 -14.07
CA GLU A 38 7.45 -14.68 -12.62
C GLU A 38 6.12 -14.79 -11.84
N GLY A 39 4.98 -14.43 -12.46
CA GLY A 39 3.65 -14.64 -11.89
C GLY A 39 3.19 -13.59 -10.87
N ASN A 40 3.92 -12.48 -10.71
CA ASN A 40 3.59 -11.39 -9.77
C ASN A 40 3.18 -10.07 -10.46
N SER A 41 2.79 -10.09 -11.75
CA SER A 41 2.29 -8.89 -12.47
C SER A 41 1.14 -8.21 -11.75
N HIS A 42 0.21 -8.99 -11.17
CA HIS A 42 -0.88 -8.46 -10.37
C HIS A 42 -0.38 -7.59 -9.20
N ALA A 43 0.72 -7.98 -8.56
CA ALA A 43 1.33 -7.25 -7.45
C ALA A 43 1.97 -5.95 -7.92
N HIS A 44 2.59 -5.94 -9.09
CA HIS A 44 3.11 -4.71 -9.72
C HIS A 44 2.00 -3.70 -10.02
N ILE A 45 0.85 -4.16 -10.52
CA ILE A 45 -0.29 -3.30 -10.82
C ILE A 45 -0.84 -2.69 -9.52
N LYS A 46 -1.12 -3.53 -8.50
CA LYS A 46 -1.61 -3.08 -7.20
C LYS A 46 -0.64 -2.12 -6.51
N ALA A 47 0.66 -2.39 -6.55
CA ALA A 47 1.69 -1.51 -6.03
C ALA A 47 1.70 -0.13 -6.72
N SER A 48 1.51 -0.11 -8.04
CA SER A 48 1.42 1.15 -8.81
C SER A 48 0.16 1.94 -8.47
N LEU A 49 -0.97 1.26 -8.19
CA LEU A 49 -2.22 1.90 -7.79
C LEU A 49 -2.16 2.51 -6.38
N MET A 50 -1.55 1.81 -5.42
CA MET A 50 -1.36 2.36 -4.07
C MET A 50 -0.33 3.47 -4.03
N GLY A 51 0.65 3.42 -4.93
CA GLY A 51 1.76 4.37 -4.98
C GLY A 51 2.99 3.89 -4.20
N CYS A 52 4.15 4.41 -4.60
CA CYS A 52 5.44 4.05 -4.01
C CYS A 52 5.79 4.83 -2.72
N SER A 53 5.02 5.88 -2.40
CA SER A 53 5.22 6.74 -1.23
C SER A 53 3.95 7.54 -0.91
N CYS A 54 3.85 8.03 0.32
CA CYS A 54 2.86 9.03 0.74
C CYS A 54 3.54 10.14 1.53
N SER A 55 2.94 11.33 1.56
CA SER A 55 3.42 12.49 2.32
C SER A 55 2.43 12.87 3.41
N ILE A 56 2.94 13.20 4.61
CA ILE A 56 2.12 13.55 5.77
C ILE A 56 2.69 14.82 6.39
N ILE A 57 1.81 15.78 6.69
CA ILE A 57 2.20 17.02 7.37
C ILE A 57 2.54 16.71 8.83
N ILE A 58 3.60 17.34 9.35
CA ILE A 58 3.93 17.31 10.77
C ILE A 58 3.56 18.67 11.37
N GLU A 59 2.66 18.69 12.34
CA GLU A 59 2.21 19.89 13.04
C GLU A 59 2.42 19.73 14.54
N LYS A 60 3.17 20.66 15.15
CA LYS A 60 3.50 20.65 16.59
C LYS A 60 4.07 19.31 17.07
N GLY A 61 4.90 18.67 16.24
CA GLY A 61 5.54 17.38 16.54
C GLY A 61 4.66 16.15 16.29
N ASN A 62 3.43 16.30 15.82
CA ASN A 62 2.51 15.20 15.56
C ASN A 62 2.22 15.04 14.06
N LEU A 63 1.98 13.80 13.62
CA LEU A 63 1.46 13.54 12.28
C LEU A 63 0.04 14.10 12.16
N LYS A 64 -0.18 15.00 11.21
CA LYS A 64 -1.48 15.62 10.96
C LYS A 64 -2.32 14.71 10.06
N LEU A 65 -2.92 13.70 10.68
CA LEU A 65 -3.85 12.76 10.06
C LEU A 65 -5.27 12.99 10.61
N GLY A 66 -6.28 12.63 9.82
CA GLY A 66 -7.66 12.57 10.30
C GLY A 66 -7.85 11.46 11.35
N THR A 67 -8.95 11.51 12.10
CA THR A 67 -9.25 10.59 13.21
C THR A 67 -9.08 9.12 12.84
N TRP A 68 -9.53 8.76 11.63
CA TRP A 68 -9.54 7.37 11.15
C TRP A 68 -8.45 7.08 10.12
N GLN A 69 -7.47 7.97 9.94
CA GLN A 69 -6.39 7.76 8.97
C GLN A 69 -5.18 7.07 9.59
N GLY A 70 -4.79 5.95 9.01
CA GLY A 70 -3.53 5.24 9.27
C GLY A 70 -2.68 5.10 8.02
N VAL A 71 -1.38 4.96 8.21
CA VAL A 71 -0.42 4.71 7.14
C VAL A 71 -0.18 3.21 7.03
N TYR A 72 -0.37 2.66 5.84
CA TYR A 72 -0.22 1.24 5.57
C TYR A 72 0.93 0.95 4.62
N PHE A 73 1.67 -0.10 4.93
CA PHE A 73 2.48 -0.80 3.96
C PHE A 73 1.62 -1.88 3.30
N CYS A 74 1.44 -1.81 1.99
CA CYS A 74 0.59 -2.73 1.24
C CYS A 74 1.46 -3.81 0.58
N GLU A 75 1.49 -5.01 1.16
CA GLU A 75 2.16 -6.17 0.58
C GLU A 75 1.25 -6.88 -0.42
N PHE A 76 1.76 -7.19 -1.62
CA PHE A 76 1.01 -7.90 -2.67
C PHE A 76 1.72 -9.14 -3.21
N ASP A 77 2.92 -9.45 -2.75
CA ASP A 77 3.79 -10.53 -3.23
C ASP A 77 4.60 -11.11 -2.05
N GLY A 78 3.94 -11.32 -0.92
CA GLY A 78 4.53 -11.84 0.31
C GLY A 78 4.49 -13.38 0.42
N PRO A 79 5.05 -13.95 1.49
CA PRO A 79 5.79 -13.29 2.57
C PRO A 79 7.23 -12.95 2.16
N ARG A 80 7.70 -11.73 2.47
CA ARG A 80 9.07 -11.27 2.17
C ARG A 80 9.61 -10.34 3.25
N ASN A 81 10.93 -10.25 3.37
CA ASN A 81 11.57 -9.21 4.16
C ASN A 81 11.51 -7.87 3.39
N ARG A 82 10.81 -6.89 3.96
CA ARG A 82 10.60 -5.58 3.34
C ARG A 82 11.30 -4.47 4.11
N LYS A 83 11.60 -3.38 3.39
CA LYS A 83 12.17 -2.13 3.92
C LYS A 83 11.23 -0.97 3.60
N VAL A 84 11.01 -0.09 4.57
CA VAL A 84 10.32 1.19 4.36
C VAL A 84 11.28 2.31 4.74
N TYR A 85 11.35 3.35 3.91
CA TYR A 85 12.17 4.53 4.19
C TYR A 85 11.26 5.68 4.62
N VAL A 86 11.65 6.37 5.69
CA VAL A 86 10.96 7.56 6.18
C VAL A 86 11.94 8.71 6.15
N LYS A 87 11.56 9.82 5.50
CA LYS A 87 12.36 11.04 5.46
C LYS A 87 11.53 12.19 6.03
N THR A 88 12.02 12.79 7.11
CA THR A 88 11.48 14.04 7.63
C THR A 88 12.16 15.21 6.94
N ILE A 89 11.39 16.15 6.41
CA ILE A 89 11.89 17.38 5.81
C ILE A 89 11.48 18.52 6.73
N LYS A 90 12.45 19.31 7.21
CA LYS A 90 12.15 20.55 7.91
C LYS A 90 11.83 21.62 6.87
N ALA A 91 10.76 22.37 7.11
CA ALA A 91 10.53 23.63 6.42
C ALA A 91 11.58 24.66 6.87
#